data_AF-A0A3E0WI40-F1
#
_entry.id   AF-A0A3E0WI40-F1
#
_cell.length_a   1.000
_cell.length_b   1.000
_cell.length_c   1.000
_cell.angle_alpha   90.00
_cell.angle_beta   90.00
_cell.angle_gamma   90.00
#
_symmetry.space_group_name_H-M   'P 1'
#
loop_
_entity.id
_entity.type
_entity.pdbx_description
1 polymer ?
#
loop_
_entity_poly.entity_id
_entity_poly.type
_entity_poly.pdbx_seq_one_letter_code
_entity_poly.pdbx_strand_id
1 'polypeptide(L)'
;MQARDFFVHFQARGFLCFGYIYALIKNDPKILLDTIYSYNRYNQVVYWDTGYDHGGFAWKVLIGYAGNDDTYIDFMLPRSLPLSDGRVVCHIATDCILALRNPELRDRAIDSAERFLGNKRTNNDRATVSTLLSVLKDDGAAFSEGLQKAVATHRQAKGSYQRGIGKLMPLFGYGMLAVAQRYLSAAEYARVDQPKHALWWPDFVAYNEAQGYRPGQHLIEFAGELSFMNDAEAMMEVKHESAAEMRAEARRAYYASLKNSS
;
A
#
# COMPACT_ATOMS: atom_id res chain seq x y z
N MET A 1 -32.17 13.60 -2.29
CA MET A 1 -31.15 12.56 -2.55
C MET A 1 -30.88 11.92 -1.19
N GLN A 2 -31.24 10.66 -0.98
CA GLN A 2 -30.97 10.00 0.29
C GLN A 2 -29.46 9.72 0.40
N ALA A 3 -28.90 9.62 1.61
CA ALA A 3 -27.46 9.34 1.80
C ALA A 3 -26.99 8.08 1.05
N ARG A 4 -27.86 7.08 0.89
CA ARG A 4 -27.61 5.87 0.07
C ARG A 4 -27.42 6.16 -1.43
N ASP A 5 -28.11 7.18 -1.96
CA ASP A 5 -28.05 7.54 -3.37
C ASP A 5 -26.72 8.24 -3.70
N PHE A 6 -26.10 8.90 -2.71
CA PHE A 6 -24.76 9.49 -2.85
C PHE A 6 -23.72 8.42 -3.17
N PHE A 7 -23.74 7.26 -2.50
CA PHE A 7 -22.77 6.18 -2.75
C PHE A 7 -22.91 5.52 -4.12
N VAL A 8 -24.13 5.50 -4.69
CA VAL A 8 -24.36 5.00 -6.04
C VAL A 8 -23.67 5.88 -7.08
N HIS A 9 -23.50 7.18 -6.80
CA HIS A 9 -22.89 8.15 -7.71
C HIS A 9 -21.44 8.53 -7.34
N PHE A 10 -21.04 8.37 -6.08
CA PHE A 10 -19.69 8.66 -5.62
C PHE A 10 -18.73 7.54 -6.03
N GLN A 11 -18.03 7.75 -7.14
CA GLN A 11 -16.97 6.83 -7.56
C GLN A 11 -15.66 7.21 -6.86
N ALA A 12 -15.29 6.48 -5.81
CA ALA A 12 -14.03 6.69 -5.08
C ALA A 12 -12.80 6.75 -6.01
N ARG A 13 -12.80 5.97 -7.10
CA ARG A 13 -11.76 6.04 -8.14
C ARG A 13 -11.72 7.38 -8.87
N GLY A 14 -12.87 7.96 -9.18
CA GLY A 14 -12.98 9.30 -9.77
C GLY A 14 -12.41 10.37 -8.84
N PHE A 15 -12.69 10.27 -7.53
CA PHE A 15 -12.11 11.14 -6.51
C PHE A 15 -10.58 11.05 -6.47
N LEU A 16 -10.03 9.84 -6.42
CA LEU A 16 -8.58 9.62 -6.41
C LEU A 16 -7.90 10.21 -7.66
N CYS A 17 -8.52 10.02 -8.82
CA CYS A 17 -8.03 10.57 -10.08
C CYS A 17 -8.06 12.10 -10.10
N PHE A 18 -9.16 12.70 -9.64
CA PHE A 18 -9.30 14.14 -9.51
C PHE A 18 -8.23 14.71 -8.57
N GLY A 19 -8.08 14.14 -7.37
CA GLY A 19 -7.11 14.62 -6.39
C GLY A 19 -5.67 14.49 -6.87
N TYR A 20 -5.33 13.44 -7.62
CA TYR A 20 -4.02 13.33 -8.28
C TYR A 20 -3.76 14.44 -9.30
N ILE A 21 -4.70 14.68 -10.23
CA ILE A 21 -4.55 15.79 -11.19
C ILE A 21 -4.45 17.13 -10.45
N TYR A 22 -5.29 17.32 -9.43
CA TYR A 22 -5.34 18.56 -8.67
C TYR A 22 -4.03 18.82 -7.94
N ALA A 23 -3.45 17.79 -7.32
CA ALA A 23 -2.12 17.85 -6.71
C ALA A 23 -1.04 18.25 -7.72
N LEU A 24 -1.06 17.69 -8.93
CA LEU A 24 -0.12 18.04 -9.99
C LEU A 24 -0.30 19.48 -10.49
N ILE A 25 -1.56 19.94 -10.69
CA ILE A 25 -1.86 21.32 -11.11
C ILE A 25 -1.39 22.33 -10.06
N LYS A 26 -1.59 22.02 -8.78
CA LYS A 26 -1.16 22.86 -7.66
C LYS A 26 0.31 22.68 -7.30
N ASN A 27 0.96 21.67 -7.87
CA ASN A 27 2.30 21.23 -7.51
C ASN A 27 2.46 21.03 -5.98
N ASP A 28 1.47 20.39 -5.36
CA ASP A 28 1.42 20.18 -3.92
C ASP A 28 1.28 18.69 -3.57
N PRO A 29 2.39 18.03 -3.17
CA PRO A 29 2.40 16.66 -2.69
C PRO A 29 1.43 16.34 -1.56
N LYS A 30 1.14 17.30 -0.67
CA LYS A 30 0.23 17.08 0.45
C LYS A 30 -1.17 16.77 -0.05
N ILE A 31 -1.62 17.45 -1.10
CA ILE A 31 -2.93 17.21 -1.71
C ILE A 31 -3.05 15.75 -2.18
N LEU A 32 -2.00 15.18 -2.78
CA LEU A 32 -2.02 13.78 -3.18
C LEU A 32 -2.07 12.85 -1.96
N LEU A 33 -1.30 13.13 -0.91
CA LEU A 33 -1.33 12.33 0.32
C LEU A 33 -2.73 12.35 0.96
N ASP A 34 -3.33 13.53 1.11
CA ASP A 34 -4.68 13.73 1.65
C ASP A 34 -5.75 13.07 0.76
N THR A 35 -5.54 13.09 -0.56
CA THR A 35 -6.40 12.39 -1.52
C THR A 35 -6.36 10.88 -1.30
N ILE A 36 -5.16 10.29 -1.18
CA ILE A 36 -5.02 8.84 -0.98
C ILE A 36 -5.63 8.44 0.37
N TYR A 37 -5.37 9.23 1.41
CA TYR A 37 -5.97 9.05 2.73
C TYR A 37 -7.51 9.06 2.66
N SER A 38 -8.09 10.11 2.08
CA SER A 38 -9.55 10.23 1.93
C SER A 38 -10.12 9.07 1.09
N TYR A 39 -9.42 8.70 0.02
CA TYR A 39 -9.81 7.56 -0.82
C TYR A 39 -9.88 6.26 -0.02
N ASN A 40 -8.94 5.98 0.87
CA ASN A 40 -8.96 4.77 1.70
C ASN A 40 -10.23 4.68 2.54
N ARG A 41 -10.65 5.79 3.16
CA ARG A 41 -11.90 5.88 3.95
C ARG A 41 -13.12 5.62 3.07
N TYR A 42 -13.19 6.26 1.91
CA TYR A 42 -14.36 6.09 1.04
C TYR A 42 -14.43 4.70 0.40
N ASN A 43 -13.28 4.10 0.10
CA ASN A 43 -13.20 2.76 -0.47
C ASN A 43 -13.62 1.69 0.55
N GLN A 44 -13.45 1.94 1.85
CA GLN A 44 -13.96 1.06 2.91
C GLN A 44 -15.49 1.08 2.97
N VAL A 45 -16.14 2.26 2.94
CA VAL A 45 -17.61 2.34 3.07
C VAL A 45 -18.36 1.56 1.97
N VAL A 46 -17.74 1.42 0.79
CA VAL A 46 -18.33 0.69 -0.36
C VAL A 46 -18.08 -0.82 -0.30
N TYR A 47 -17.12 -1.30 0.51
CA TYR A 47 -16.73 -2.72 0.56
C TYR A 47 -17.20 -3.40 1.86
N TRP A 48 -18.21 -4.24 1.73
CA TRP A 48 -18.69 -5.19 2.75
C TRP A 48 -18.39 -6.62 2.27
N ASP A 49 -17.12 -7.03 2.26
CA ASP A 49 -16.78 -8.40 1.85
C ASP A 49 -16.84 -9.37 3.04
N THR A 50 -17.69 -10.38 2.90
CA THR A 50 -17.99 -11.42 3.87
C THR A 50 -16.98 -12.57 3.75
N GLY A 51 -16.07 -12.72 4.71
CA GLY A 51 -15.40 -14.00 5.03
C GLY A 51 -14.61 -14.73 3.94
N TYR A 52 -14.21 -14.07 2.85
CA TYR A 52 -13.50 -14.71 1.71
C TYR A 52 -11.97 -14.60 1.83
N ASP A 53 -11.24 -15.38 1.00
CA ASP A 53 -9.78 -15.31 0.84
C ASP A 53 -9.34 -13.85 0.59
N HIS A 54 -8.54 -13.32 1.52
CA HIS A 54 -8.06 -11.94 1.48
C HIS A 54 -6.94 -11.72 0.44
N GLY A 55 -6.56 -12.76 -0.31
CA GLY A 55 -5.59 -12.69 -1.40
C GLY A 55 -5.91 -11.67 -2.50
N GLY A 56 -7.15 -11.16 -2.56
CA GLY A 56 -7.54 -10.06 -3.45
C GLY A 56 -7.13 -8.65 -2.97
N PHE A 57 -6.67 -8.50 -1.72
CA PHE A 57 -6.50 -7.18 -1.09
C PHE A 57 -5.13 -6.53 -1.30
N ALA A 58 -4.13 -7.23 -1.85
CA ALA A 58 -2.79 -6.65 -2.13
C ALA A 58 -2.84 -5.24 -2.72
N TRP A 59 -3.72 -5.00 -3.70
CA TRP A 59 -3.86 -3.70 -4.34
C TRP A 59 -4.39 -2.62 -3.40
N LYS A 60 -5.39 -2.95 -2.58
CA LYS A 60 -5.94 -2.01 -1.59
C LYS A 60 -4.87 -1.70 -0.54
N VAL A 61 -4.16 -2.72 -0.08
CA VAL A 61 -3.09 -2.60 0.91
C VAL A 61 -1.93 -1.74 0.38
N LEU A 62 -1.49 -1.92 -0.86
CA LEU A 62 -0.47 -1.06 -1.46
C LEU A 62 -0.90 0.41 -1.57
N ILE A 63 -2.19 0.69 -1.80
CA ILE A 63 -2.70 2.07 -1.75
C ILE A 63 -2.69 2.60 -0.30
N GLY A 64 -3.03 1.74 0.67
CA GLY A 64 -2.86 2.01 2.10
C GLY A 64 -1.43 2.44 2.43
N TYR A 65 -0.43 1.68 1.95
CA TYR A 65 0.97 2.02 2.10
C TYR A 65 1.33 3.34 1.42
N ALA A 66 0.82 3.61 0.21
CA ALA A 66 1.04 4.88 -0.48
C ALA A 66 0.46 6.09 0.29
N GLY A 67 -0.59 5.87 1.09
CA GLY A 67 -1.19 6.86 1.98
C GLY A 67 -0.63 6.85 3.41
N ASN A 68 0.37 6.01 3.69
CA ASN A 68 0.94 5.76 5.02
C ASN A 68 -0.08 5.40 6.10
N ASP A 69 -1.11 4.66 5.71
CA ASP A 69 -2.34 4.53 6.47
C ASP A 69 -2.46 3.15 7.13
N ASP A 70 -1.80 3.02 8.27
CA ASP A 70 -1.68 1.74 8.99
C ASP A 70 -3.03 1.19 9.43
N THR A 71 -3.95 2.07 9.86
CA THR A 71 -5.31 1.69 10.26
C THR A 71 -6.03 0.97 9.11
N TYR A 72 -5.96 1.53 7.90
CA TYR A 72 -6.57 0.90 6.73
C TYR A 72 -5.83 -0.36 6.27
N ILE A 73 -4.50 -0.41 6.40
CA ILE A 73 -3.71 -1.62 6.10
C ILE A 73 -4.05 -2.76 7.06
N ASP A 74 -4.23 -2.46 8.35
CA ASP A 74 -4.64 -3.43 9.37
C ASP A 74 -6.10 -3.88 9.14
N PHE A 75 -6.98 -2.96 8.74
CA PHE A 75 -8.37 -3.28 8.36
C PHE A 75 -8.45 -4.18 7.11
N MET A 76 -7.71 -3.85 6.05
CA MET A 76 -7.77 -4.58 4.77
C MET A 76 -7.03 -5.92 4.80
N LEU A 77 -6.03 -6.06 5.66
CA LEU A 77 -5.22 -7.27 5.76
C LEU A 77 -4.85 -7.53 7.24
N PRO A 78 -5.77 -8.05 8.06
CA PRO A 78 -5.47 -8.41 9.44
C PRO A 78 -4.27 -9.36 9.55
N ARG A 79 -3.44 -9.17 10.57
CA ARG A 79 -2.21 -9.96 10.78
C ARG A 79 -2.49 -11.42 11.14
N SER A 80 -3.66 -11.70 11.70
CA SER A 80 -4.10 -13.05 12.07
C SER A 80 -4.43 -13.94 10.87
N LEU A 81 -4.45 -13.40 9.65
CA LEU A 81 -4.74 -14.17 8.46
C LEU A 81 -3.62 -15.18 8.16
N PRO A 82 -3.97 -16.37 7.64
CA PRO A 82 -3.00 -17.26 7.02
C PRO A 82 -2.58 -16.73 5.64
N LEU A 83 -1.51 -17.31 5.08
CA LEU A 83 -1.20 -17.15 3.66
C LEU A 83 -2.36 -17.68 2.78
N SER A 84 -2.57 -17.06 1.63
CA SER A 84 -3.58 -17.45 0.65
C SER A 84 -3.27 -18.79 -0.01
N ASP A 85 -4.30 -19.55 -0.38
CA ASP A 85 -4.16 -20.83 -1.11
C ASP A 85 -4.01 -20.66 -2.63
N GLY A 86 -4.36 -19.48 -3.16
CA GLY A 86 -4.35 -19.23 -4.60
C GLY A 86 -3.01 -18.80 -5.18
N ARG A 87 -2.84 -18.99 -6.50
CA ARG A 87 -1.56 -18.81 -7.22
C ARG A 87 -1.58 -17.70 -8.28
N VAL A 88 -2.48 -16.74 -8.10
CA VAL A 88 -2.57 -15.53 -8.92
C VAL A 88 -1.77 -14.39 -8.30
N VAL A 89 -1.39 -13.40 -9.10
CA VAL A 89 -0.47 -12.33 -8.68
C VAL A 89 -0.88 -11.62 -7.39
N CYS A 90 -2.17 -11.33 -7.21
CA CYS A 90 -2.64 -10.63 -6.02
C CYS A 90 -2.51 -11.48 -4.75
N HIS A 91 -2.67 -12.80 -4.84
CA HIS A 91 -2.51 -13.69 -3.69
C HIS A 91 -1.05 -13.74 -3.27
N ILE A 92 -0.14 -13.92 -4.24
CA ILE A 92 1.30 -13.93 -3.97
C ILE A 92 1.78 -12.58 -3.43
N ALA A 93 1.28 -11.47 -3.96
CA ALA A 93 1.59 -10.14 -3.44
C ALA A 93 1.04 -9.95 -2.01
N THR A 94 -0.17 -10.46 -1.73
CA THR A 94 -0.78 -10.43 -0.40
C THR A 94 0.07 -11.24 0.59
N ASP A 95 0.46 -12.46 0.22
CA ASP A 95 1.33 -13.33 1.01
C ASP A 95 2.65 -12.66 1.34
N CYS A 96 3.26 -11.99 0.36
CA CYS A 96 4.51 -11.26 0.60
C CYS A 96 4.32 -10.15 1.64
N ILE A 97 3.25 -9.35 1.50
CA ILE A 97 2.97 -8.25 2.43
C ILE A 97 2.61 -8.77 3.83
N LEU A 98 1.86 -9.87 3.90
CA LEU A 98 1.48 -10.50 5.16
C LEU A 98 2.70 -11.06 5.88
N ALA A 99 3.61 -11.72 5.16
CA ALA A 99 4.86 -12.23 5.71
C ALA A 99 5.85 -11.15 6.16
N LEU A 100 5.82 -9.96 5.56
CA LEU A 100 6.58 -8.80 6.07
C LEU A 100 6.07 -8.34 7.44
N ARG A 101 4.77 -8.57 7.72
CA ARG A 101 4.12 -8.21 9.00
C ARG A 101 4.14 -9.34 10.02
N ASN A 102 4.38 -10.57 9.56
CA ASN A 102 4.36 -11.82 10.33
C ASN A 102 5.59 -12.67 9.96
N PRO A 103 6.74 -12.46 10.64
CA PRO A 103 8.01 -13.09 10.28
C PRO A 103 7.98 -14.62 10.22
N GLU A 104 7.09 -15.27 10.97
CA GLU A 104 6.88 -16.73 10.96
C GLU A 104 6.35 -17.26 9.63
N LEU A 105 5.76 -16.42 8.79
CA LEU A 105 5.26 -16.79 7.46
C LEU A 105 6.30 -16.56 6.35
N ARG A 106 7.45 -15.98 6.66
CA ARG A 106 8.47 -15.51 5.69
C ARG A 106 8.91 -16.58 4.71
N ASP A 107 9.39 -17.72 5.21
CA ASP A 107 9.96 -18.77 4.35
C ASP A 107 8.92 -19.35 3.38
N ARG A 108 7.68 -19.53 3.85
CA ARG A 108 6.58 -20.01 3.03
C ARG A 108 6.19 -19.01 1.94
N ALA A 109 6.16 -17.71 2.27
CA ALA A 109 5.86 -16.67 1.30
C ALA A 109 6.98 -16.54 0.24
N ILE A 110 8.25 -16.66 0.65
CA ILE A 110 9.40 -16.68 -0.27
C ILE A 110 9.28 -17.85 -1.25
N ASP A 111 9.09 -19.08 -0.77
CA ASP A 111 8.94 -20.27 -1.62
C ASP A 111 7.75 -20.12 -2.59
N SER A 112 6.61 -19.59 -2.11
CA SER A 112 5.44 -19.32 -2.95
C SER A 112 5.74 -18.29 -4.06
N ALA A 113 6.43 -17.18 -3.71
CA ALA A 113 6.81 -16.14 -4.65
C ALA A 113 7.82 -16.62 -5.70
N GLU A 114 8.84 -17.37 -5.29
CA GLU A 114 9.83 -17.95 -6.21
C GLU A 114 9.19 -18.93 -7.19
N ARG A 115 8.31 -19.82 -6.70
CA ARG A 115 7.52 -20.72 -7.58
C ARG A 115 6.64 -19.93 -8.54
N PHE A 116 6.01 -18.84 -8.09
CA PHE A 116 5.21 -17.98 -8.95
C PHE A 116 6.06 -17.36 -10.08
N LEU A 117 7.27 -16.90 -9.77
CA LEU A 117 8.22 -16.28 -10.69
C LEU A 117 8.88 -17.28 -11.66
N GLY A 118 8.96 -18.56 -11.29
CA GLY A 118 9.41 -19.64 -12.17
C GLY A 118 8.44 -19.96 -13.31
N ASN A 119 7.18 -19.50 -13.23
CA ASN A 119 6.16 -19.71 -14.25
C ASN A 119 6.09 -18.55 -15.27
N LYS A 120 5.45 -18.80 -16.42
CA LYS A 120 5.15 -17.74 -17.40
C LYS A 120 4.16 -16.74 -16.81
N ARG A 121 4.57 -15.48 -16.69
CA ARG A 121 3.79 -14.37 -16.10
C ARG A 121 3.93 -13.12 -16.94
N THR A 122 3.03 -12.15 -16.76
CA THR A 122 3.17 -10.85 -17.43
C THR A 122 4.36 -10.07 -16.84
N ASN A 123 4.91 -9.13 -17.61
CA ASN A 123 6.03 -8.30 -17.13
C ASN A 123 5.67 -7.55 -15.84
N ASN A 124 4.43 -7.04 -15.74
CA ASN A 124 3.97 -6.33 -14.57
C ASN A 124 3.79 -7.25 -13.35
N ASP A 125 3.25 -8.45 -13.52
CA ASP A 125 3.12 -9.42 -12.42
C ASP A 125 4.48 -9.83 -11.87
N ARG A 126 5.43 -10.12 -12.79
CA ARG A 126 6.82 -10.46 -12.41
C ARG A 126 7.46 -9.33 -11.65
N ALA A 127 7.35 -8.10 -12.15
CA ALA A 127 7.96 -6.94 -11.52
C ALA A 127 7.37 -6.70 -10.12
N THR A 128 6.05 -6.75 -9.98
CA THR A 128 5.37 -6.57 -8.69
C THR A 128 5.82 -7.59 -7.65
N VAL A 129 5.75 -8.89 -7.99
CA VAL A 129 6.13 -9.96 -7.05
C VAL A 129 7.62 -9.93 -6.75
N SER A 130 8.48 -9.69 -7.75
CA SER A 130 9.92 -9.59 -7.52
C SER A 130 10.26 -8.43 -6.59
N THR A 131 9.58 -7.28 -6.73
CA THR A 131 9.79 -6.11 -5.88
C THR A 131 9.47 -6.43 -4.41
N LEU A 132 8.32 -7.04 -4.13
CA LEU A 132 7.93 -7.42 -2.77
C LEU A 132 8.83 -8.53 -2.20
N LEU A 133 9.22 -9.50 -3.03
CA LEU A 133 10.16 -10.56 -2.66
C LEU A 133 11.52 -10.01 -2.27
N SER A 134 12.02 -8.97 -2.94
CA SER A 134 13.27 -8.32 -2.58
C SER A 134 13.22 -7.70 -1.17
N VAL A 135 12.07 -7.17 -0.76
CA VAL A 135 11.88 -6.70 0.64
C VAL A 135 11.93 -7.88 1.61
N LEU A 136 11.26 -9.00 1.29
CA LEU A 136 11.36 -10.24 2.08
C LEU A 136 12.75 -10.86 2.10
N LYS A 137 13.66 -10.45 1.22
CA LYS A 137 15.05 -10.90 1.20
C LYS A 137 16.03 -9.88 1.76
N ASP A 138 15.53 -8.74 2.22
CA ASP A 138 16.34 -7.58 2.62
C ASP A 138 17.38 -7.20 1.55
N ASP A 139 16.92 -7.02 0.31
CA ASP A 139 17.76 -6.72 -0.86
C ASP A 139 17.26 -5.43 -1.53
N GLY A 140 17.89 -4.30 -1.18
CA GLY A 140 17.54 -2.97 -1.68
C GLY A 140 17.89 -2.76 -3.16
N ALA A 141 18.95 -3.44 -3.64
CA ALA A 141 19.35 -3.36 -5.04
C ALA A 141 18.33 -4.05 -5.95
N ALA A 142 17.96 -5.29 -5.61
CA ALA A 142 16.92 -6.01 -6.34
C ALA A 142 15.55 -5.33 -6.22
N PHE A 143 15.25 -4.71 -5.07
CA PHE A 143 14.05 -3.90 -4.89
C PHE A 143 14.01 -2.73 -5.89
N SER A 144 15.11 -1.98 -6.03
CA SER A 144 15.21 -0.84 -6.94
C SER A 144 14.94 -1.24 -8.39
N GLU A 145 15.54 -2.34 -8.84
CA GLU A 145 15.29 -2.89 -10.17
C GLU A 145 13.84 -3.33 -10.36
N GLY A 146 13.29 -4.01 -9.36
CA GLY A 146 11.90 -4.47 -9.35
C GLY A 146 10.94 -3.28 -9.46
N LEU A 147 11.14 -2.27 -8.63
CA LEU A 147 10.32 -1.06 -8.58
C LEU A 147 10.37 -0.30 -9.90
N GLN A 148 11.56 -0.11 -10.48
CA GLN A 148 11.72 0.49 -11.81
C GLN A 148 10.91 -0.27 -12.86
N LYS A 149 10.99 -1.61 -12.89
CA LYS A 149 10.25 -2.46 -13.83
C LYS A 149 8.74 -2.39 -13.58
N ALA A 150 8.31 -2.34 -12.32
CA ALA A 150 6.90 -2.28 -11.95
C ALA A 150 6.28 -0.93 -12.37
N VAL A 151 6.99 0.17 -12.13
CA VAL A 151 6.60 1.51 -12.58
C VAL A 151 6.64 1.61 -14.11
N ALA A 152 7.66 1.08 -14.79
CA ALA A 152 7.71 1.10 -16.26
C ALA A 152 6.55 0.33 -16.91
N THR A 153 6.05 -0.72 -16.24
CA THR A 153 4.99 -1.60 -16.77
C THR A 153 3.61 -1.33 -16.18
N HIS A 154 3.44 -0.33 -15.29
CA HIS A 154 2.19 -0.11 -14.55
C HIS A 154 0.95 0.05 -15.45
N ARG A 155 1.10 0.65 -16.63
CA ARG A 155 0.02 0.82 -17.62
C ARG A 155 -0.50 -0.49 -18.21
N GLN A 156 0.27 -1.56 -18.09
CA GLN A 156 -0.05 -2.92 -18.55
C GLN A 156 -0.72 -3.76 -17.45
N ALA A 157 -0.75 -3.27 -16.21
CA ALA A 157 -1.37 -3.97 -15.09
C ALA A 157 -2.84 -4.27 -15.39
N LYS A 158 -3.22 -5.55 -15.24
CA LYS A 158 -4.61 -5.99 -15.31
C LYS A 158 -5.36 -5.71 -13.99
N GLY A 159 -4.73 -5.09 -12.98
CA GLY A 159 -5.37 -4.69 -11.72
C GLY A 159 -6.11 -3.36 -11.79
N SER A 160 -6.77 -2.97 -10.69
CA SER A 160 -7.79 -1.93 -10.43
C SER A 160 -7.67 -0.52 -11.07
N TYR A 161 -6.69 -0.28 -11.94
CA TYR A 161 -6.44 0.95 -12.70
C TYR A 161 -6.43 0.73 -14.22
N GLN A 162 -7.12 -0.32 -14.69
CA GLN A 162 -7.14 -0.76 -16.09
C GLN A 162 -7.63 0.28 -17.11
N ARG A 163 -8.25 1.40 -16.71
CA ARG A 163 -8.93 2.32 -17.64
C ARG A 163 -8.76 3.78 -17.25
N GLY A 164 -8.73 4.63 -18.28
CA GLY A 164 -8.69 6.08 -18.14
C GLY A 164 -7.46 6.58 -17.41
N ILE A 165 -7.67 7.58 -16.58
CA ILE A 165 -6.59 8.35 -15.95
C ILE A 165 -5.85 7.62 -14.83
N GLY A 166 -6.41 6.53 -14.29
CA GLY A 166 -5.71 5.66 -13.34
C GLY A 166 -4.43 5.03 -13.93
N LYS A 167 -4.34 4.89 -15.26
CA LYS A 167 -3.09 4.50 -15.96
C LYS A 167 -2.01 5.59 -15.97
N LEU A 168 -2.31 6.79 -15.50
CA LEU A 168 -1.35 7.88 -15.42
C LEU A 168 -0.73 8.02 -14.02
N MET A 169 -1.08 7.11 -13.12
CA MET A 169 -0.67 7.12 -11.72
C MET A 169 0.10 5.83 -11.40
N PRO A 170 1.42 5.87 -11.14
CA PRO A 170 2.16 4.71 -10.67
C PRO A 170 1.91 4.45 -9.17
N LEU A 171 0.64 4.45 -8.75
CA LEU A 171 0.26 4.48 -7.33
C LEU A 171 0.76 3.27 -6.52
N PHE A 172 0.70 2.08 -7.11
CA PHE A 172 1.28 0.88 -6.49
C PHE A 172 2.79 0.98 -6.29
N GLY A 173 3.48 1.75 -7.15
CA GLY A 173 4.91 2.03 -6.99
C GLY A 173 5.20 2.81 -5.72
N TYR A 174 4.42 3.85 -5.42
CA TYR A 174 4.54 4.58 -4.14
C TYR A 174 4.24 3.66 -2.95
N GLY A 175 3.24 2.79 -3.08
CA GLY A 175 2.93 1.77 -2.08
C GLY A 175 4.10 0.82 -1.82
N MET A 176 4.72 0.29 -2.87
CA MET A 176 5.90 -0.58 -2.75
C MET A 176 7.10 0.15 -2.16
N LEU A 177 7.32 1.43 -2.49
CA LEU A 177 8.38 2.23 -1.88
C LEU A 177 8.14 2.44 -0.38
N ALA A 178 6.90 2.72 0.03
CA ALA A 178 6.53 2.82 1.44
C ALA A 178 6.66 1.47 2.18
N VAL A 179 6.38 0.34 1.51
CA VAL A 179 6.68 -1.00 2.04
C VAL A 179 8.19 -1.16 2.27
N ALA A 180 9.03 -0.85 1.29
CA ALA A 180 10.48 -0.93 1.45
C ALA A 180 11.00 -0.06 2.59
N GLN A 181 10.51 1.18 2.71
CA GLN A 181 10.89 2.09 3.79
C GLN A 181 10.64 1.52 5.19
N ARG A 182 9.61 0.70 5.33
CA ARG A 182 9.18 0.14 6.61
C ARG A 182 9.88 -1.15 6.99
N TYR A 183 10.24 -1.97 6.00
CA TYR A 183 10.66 -3.35 6.24
C TYR A 183 12.06 -3.71 5.73
N LEU A 184 12.68 -2.90 4.86
CA LEU A 184 14.11 -3.06 4.60
C LEU A 184 14.92 -2.57 5.80
N SER A 185 16.10 -3.14 5.99
CA SER A 185 17.10 -2.58 6.89
C SER A 185 17.50 -1.17 6.43
N ALA A 186 17.91 -0.32 7.37
CA ALA A 186 18.30 1.05 7.05
C ALA A 186 19.45 1.11 6.03
N ALA A 187 20.36 0.13 6.08
CA ALA A 187 21.46 0.02 5.13
C ALA A 187 20.96 -0.28 3.71
N GLU A 188 19.99 -1.19 3.56
CA GLU A 188 19.45 -1.54 2.26
C GLU A 188 18.50 -0.49 1.72
N TYR A 189 17.68 0.13 2.58
CA TYR A 189 16.82 1.24 2.16
C TYR A 189 17.61 2.45 1.67
N ALA A 190 18.76 2.77 2.29
CA ALA A 190 19.63 3.85 1.84
C ALA A 190 20.21 3.64 0.43
N ARG A 191 20.14 2.41 -0.10
CA ARG A 191 20.59 2.04 -1.44
C ARG A 191 19.45 1.98 -2.45
N VAL A 192 18.21 2.27 -2.03
CA VAL A 192 17.05 2.22 -2.90
C VAL A 192 17.04 3.41 -3.85
N ASP A 193 17.06 3.12 -5.14
CA ASP A 193 16.91 4.12 -6.19
C ASP A 193 15.44 4.37 -6.52
N GLN A 194 15.07 5.64 -6.68
CA GLN A 194 13.76 5.99 -7.18
C GLN A 194 13.62 5.69 -8.69
N PRO A 195 12.42 5.28 -9.15
CA PRO A 195 12.15 5.05 -10.56
C PRO A 195 12.38 6.28 -11.44
N LYS A 196 13.08 6.07 -12.56
CA LYS A 196 13.20 7.03 -13.65
C LYS A 196 12.03 6.82 -14.61
N HIS A 197 10.95 7.57 -14.42
CA HIS A 197 9.75 7.49 -15.25
C HIS A 197 8.98 8.83 -15.26
N ALA A 198 8.45 9.25 -16.42
CA ALA A 198 7.81 10.56 -16.58
C ALA A 198 6.54 10.79 -15.72
N LEU A 199 5.90 9.71 -15.28
CA LEU A 199 4.75 9.75 -14.36
C LEU A 199 5.12 9.52 -12.90
N TRP A 200 6.39 9.27 -12.60
CA TRP A 200 6.86 9.27 -11.23
C TRP A 200 7.01 10.72 -10.77
N TRP A 201 6.56 11.03 -9.56
CA TRP A 201 6.58 12.38 -8.99
C TRP A 201 7.53 12.40 -7.79
N PRO A 202 8.80 12.78 -7.99
CA PRO A 202 9.81 12.77 -6.93
C PRO A 202 9.43 13.65 -5.73
N ASP A 203 8.75 14.77 -5.96
CA ASP A 203 8.35 15.68 -4.87
C ASP A 203 7.37 15.02 -3.91
N PHE A 204 6.54 14.08 -4.38
CA PHE A 204 5.68 13.29 -3.51
C PHE A 204 6.48 12.37 -2.59
N VAL A 205 7.56 11.78 -3.09
CA VAL A 205 8.46 10.96 -2.28
C VAL A 205 9.19 11.83 -1.26
N ALA A 206 9.80 12.93 -1.71
CA ALA A 206 10.52 13.87 -0.85
C ALA A 206 9.64 14.45 0.25
N TYR A 207 8.37 14.76 -0.06
CA TYR A 207 7.41 15.20 0.94
C TYR A 207 7.18 14.14 2.01
N ASN A 208 6.94 12.88 1.63
CA ASN A 208 6.75 11.77 2.58
C ASN A 208 7.98 11.52 3.46
N GLU A 209 9.18 11.56 2.88
CA GLU A 209 10.44 11.44 3.61
C GLU A 209 10.61 12.56 4.64
N ALA A 210 10.37 13.82 4.24
CA ALA A 210 10.54 14.99 5.10
C ALA A 210 9.60 14.99 6.32
N GLN A 211 8.38 14.48 6.16
CA GLN A 211 7.39 14.42 7.24
C GLN A 211 7.46 13.10 8.06
N GLY A 212 8.24 12.11 7.57
CA GLY A 212 8.46 10.83 8.24
C GLY A 212 7.32 9.83 8.01
N TYR A 213 6.75 9.78 6.81
CA TYR A 213 5.73 8.82 6.39
C TYR A 213 4.51 8.75 7.34
N ARG A 214 4.06 9.91 7.84
CA ARG A 214 2.78 10.08 8.53
C ARG A 214 1.62 9.98 7.53
N PRO A 215 0.44 9.54 7.97
CA PRO A 215 -0.75 9.54 7.13
C PRO A 215 -1.17 10.95 6.73
N GLY A 216 -1.91 11.05 5.64
CA GLY A 216 -2.59 12.29 5.22
C GLY A 216 -3.76 12.66 6.13
N GLN A 217 -4.53 13.63 5.67
CA GLN A 217 -5.77 14.08 6.31
C GLN A 217 -6.93 14.00 5.31
N HIS A 218 -8.16 14.22 5.80
CA HIS A 218 -9.31 14.41 4.92
C HIS A 218 -9.08 15.61 4.00
N LEU A 219 -9.12 15.36 2.68
CA LEU A 219 -9.04 16.41 1.66
C LEU A 219 -10.34 17.23 1.61
N ILE A 220 -11.47 16.58 1.92
CA ILE A 220 -12.79 17.18 2.00
C ILE A 220 -13.39 16.79 3.35
N GLU A 221 -13.75 17.78 4.15
CA GLU A 221 -14.60 17.61 5.31
C GLU A 221 -16.06 17.76 4.88
N PHE A 222 -16.84 16.70 5.06
CA PHE A 222 -18.25 16.73 4.73
C PHE A 222 -19.06 17.34 5.86
N ALA A 223 -20.06 18.14 5.51
CA ALA A 223 -20.98 18.76 6.46
C ALA A 223 -22.43 18.26 6.25
N GLY A 224 -23.29 18.52 7.24
CA GLY A 224 -24.71 18.16 7.18
C GLY A 224 -24.92 16.65 7.11
N GLU A 225 -25.84 16.20 6.24
CA GLU A 225 -26.21 14.77 6.11
C GLU A 225 -25.06 13.86 5.64
N LEU A 226 -23.97 14.43 5.13
CA LEU A 226 -22.79 13.67 4.69
C LEU A 226 -21.68 13.62 5.74
N SER A 227 -21.85 14.20 6.93
CA SER A 227 -20.79 14.26 7.96
C SER A 227 -20.26 12.89 8.36
N PHE A 228 -21.09 11.84 8.27
CA PHE A 228 -20.69 10.46 8.54
C PHE A 228 -19.56 9.95 7.63
N MET A 229 -19.32 10.59 6.48
CA MET A 229 -18.19 10.29 5.59
C MET A 229 -16.83 10.64 6.22
N ASN A 230 -16.81 11.53 7.21
CA ASN A 230 -15.61 11.87 7.97
C ASN A 230 -15.31 10.78 9.01
N ASP A 231 -16.34 10.07 9.49
CA ASP A 231 -16.23 9.09 10.60
C ASP A 231 -15.95 7.66 10.12
N ALA A 232 -15.60 7.47 8.85
CA ALA A 232 -15.29 6.16 8.28
C ALA A 232 -14.18 5.42 9.07
N GLU A 233 -13.27 6.17 9.71
CA GLU A 233 -12.24 5.61 10.59
C GLU A 233 -12.79 4.88 11.81
N ALA A 234 -13.85 5.40 12.44
CA ALA A 234 -14.50 4.74 13.56
C ALA A 234 -15.14 3.40 13.13
N MET A 235 -15.47 3.27 11.84
CA MET A 235 -15.95 2.02 11.25
C MET A 235 -14.82 1.02 10.90
N MET A 236 -13.54 1.46 10.94
CA MET A 236 -12.35 0.62 10.74
C MET A 236 -11.73 0.12 12.05
N GLU A 237 -12.29 0.49 13.22
CA GLU A 237 -11.83 0.00 14.52
C GLU A 237 -12.08 -1.51 14.65
N VAL A 238 -11.15 -2.30 14.14
CA VAL A 238 -11.00 -3.70 14.53
C VAL A 238 -10.24 -3.71 15.86
N LYS A 239 -10.87 -4.14 16.95
CA LYS A 239 -10.19 -4.32 18.24
C LYS A 239 -9.07 -5.37 18.11
N HIS A 240 -7.85 -4.91 17.93
CA HIS A 240 -6.61 -5.65 18.16
C HIS A 240 -5.59 -4.71 18.85
N GLU A 241 -4.61 -5.27 19.57
CA GLU A 241 -3.55 -4.50 20.26
C GLU A 241 -3.04 -3.38 19.35
N SER A 242 -3.07 -2.14 19.86
CA SER A 242 -2.99 -0.96 19.02
C SER A 242 -1.68 -0.90 18.22
N ALA A 243 -1.71 -0.32 17.02
CA ALA A 243 -0.51 -0.08 16.23
C ALA A 243 0.59 0.69 17.01
N ALA A 244 0.20 1.49 18.01
CA ALA A 244 1.11 2.16 18.94
C ALA A 244 1.81 1.18 19.89
N GLU A 245 1.09 0.22 20.46
CA GLU A 245 1.64 -0.82 21.35
C GLU A 245 2.61 -1.74 20.58
N MET A 246 2.26 -2.13 19.36
CA MET A 246 3.13 -2.96 18.51
C MET A 246 4.37 -2.19 18.01
N ARG A 247 4.25 -0.90 17.67
CA ARG A 247 5.43 -0.05 17.35
C ARG A 247 6.34 0.11 18.57
N ALA A 248 5.76 0.21 19.77
CA ALA A 248 6.52 0.26 21.00
C ALA A 248 7.20 -1.08 21.32
N GLU A 249 6.58 -2.21 20.96
CA GLU A 249 7.16 -3.54 21.10
C GLU A 249 8.28 -3.80 20.09
N ALA A 250 8.09 -3.48 18.81
CA ALA A 250 9.12 -3.59 17.78
C ALA A 250 10.33 -2.70 18.10
N ARG A 251 10.11 -1.47 18.60
CA ARG A 251 11.20 -0.61 19.10
C ARG A 251 11.89 -1.22 20.32
N ARG A 252 11.16 -1.81 21.26
CA ARG A 252 11.73 -2.51 22.42
C ARG A 252 12.59 -3.71 22.00
N ALA A 253 12.11 -4.53 21.07
CA ALA A 253 12.86 -5.66 20.52
C ALA A 253 14.14 -5.20 19.79
N TYR A 254 14.06 -4.11 19.01
CA TYR A 254 15.21 -3.49 18.34
C TYR A 254 16.28 -3.00 19.31
N TYR A 255 15.90 -2.32 20.41
CA TYR A 255 16.88 -1.86 21.40
C TYR A 255 17.45 -3.01 22.26
N ALA A 256 16.69 -4.08 22.46
CA ALA A 256 17.17 -5.28 23.15
C ALA A 256 18.23 -6.03 22.34
N SER A 257 18.09 -6.11 21.01
CA SER A 257 19.10 -6.77 20.15
C SER A 257 20.42 -5.99 20.09
N LEU A 258 20.38 -4.66 20.19
CA LEU A 258 21.58 -3.82 20.26
C LEU A 258 22.37 -4.02 21.57
N LYS A 259 21.71 -4.30 22.69
CA LYS A 259 22.37 -4.58 23.99
C LYS A 259 22.98 -5.97 24.09
N ASN A 260 22.49 -6.92 23.30
CA ASN A 260 23.02 -8.29 23.25
C ASN A 260 24.15 -8.45 22.22
N SER A 261 24.46 -7.38 21.47
CA SER A 261 25.51 -7.35 20.43
C SER A 261 26.73 -6.53 20.86
N SER A 262 26.79 -6.16 22.14
CA SER A 262 27.88 -5.43 22.82
C SER A 262 28.37 -6.25 24.01
#